data_AF-A0AB37Z1J9-F1
#
_entry.id   AF-A0AB37Z1J9-F1
#
_cell.length_a   1.000
_cell.length_b   1.000
_cell.length_c   1.000
_cell.angle_alpha   90.00
_cell.angle_beta   90.00
_cell.angle_gamma   90.00
#
_symmetry.space_group_name_H-M   'P 1'
#
loop_
_entity.id
_entity.type
_entity.pdbx_description
1 polymer ?
#
loop_
_entity_poly.entity_id
_entity_poly.type
_entity_poly.pdbx_seq_one_letter_code
_entity_poly.pdbx_strand_id
1 'polypeptide(L)'
;MINLSRVSGLIKNKRANDIEIQEIEDVMKVELPNVHKDLLKYTNGFSIGGGLIIYGTDDIIERNETWEVTEYANGYVAIDDDGSGKVF
;
A
#
# COMPACT_ATOMS: atom_id res chain seq x y z
N MET A 1 -14.19 -8.80 7.62
CA MET A 1 -13.12 -9.71 7.13
C MET A 1 -12.96 -9.49 5.65
N ILE A 2 -11.76 -9.11 5.20
CA ILE A 2 -11.45 -8.89 3.78
C ILE A 2 -11.54 -10.23 3.05
N ASN A 3 -12.23 -10.27 1.91
CA ASN A 3 -12.39 -11.46 1.09
C ASN A 3 -12.01 -11.17 -0.36
N LEU A 4 -10.84 -11.66 -0.77
CA LEU A 4 -10.34 -11.53 -2.14
C LEU A 4 -10.52 -12.80 -2.99
N SER A 5 -11.28 -13.79 -2.52
CA SER A 5 -11.44 -15.09 -3.22
C SER A 5 -12.08 -15.00 -4.61
N ARG A 6 -12.79 -13.90 -4.90
CA ARG A 6 -13.45 -13.65 -6.18
C ARG A 6 -12.63 -12.76 -7.11
N VAL A 7 -11.45 -12.32 -6.69
CA VAL A 7 -10.55 -11.51 -7.53
C VAL A 7 -9.72 -12.47 -8.38
N SER A 8 -10.10 -12.60 -9.65
CA SER A 8 -9.38 -13.45 -10.61
C SER A 8 -7.98 -12.88 -10.89
N GLY A 9 -6.98 -13.76 -11.03
CA GLY A 9 -5.61 -13.35 -11.36
C GLY A 9 -4.87 -12.63 -10.23
N LEU A 10 -5.38 -12.71 -9.00
CA LEU A 10 -4.77 -12.14 -7.81
C LEU A 10 -3.48 -12.88 -7.43
N ILE A 11 -2.39 -12.14 -7.32
CA ILE A 11 -1.11 -12.61 -6.80
C ILE A 11 -0.90 -11.92 -5.44
N LYS A 12 -0.92 -12.71 -4.37
CA LYS A 12 -0.78 -12.21 -2.99
C LYS A 12 0.67 -12.26 -2.53
N ASN A 13 1.04 -11.25 -1.77
CA ASN A 13 2.31 -11.22 -1.04
C ASN A 13 2.16 -11.89 0.33
N LYS A 14 3.28 -12.05 1.03
CA LYS A 14 3.26 -12.45 2.45
C LYS A 14 2.55 -11.38 3.27
N ARG A 15 2.01 -11.76 4.43
CA ARG A 15 1.32 -10.83 5.33
C ARG A 15 2.32 -9.85 5.95
N ALA A 16 1.91 -8.60 6.11
CA ALA A 16 2.65 -7.65 6.92
C ALA A 16 2.43 -7.94 8.42
N ASN A 17 3.41 -7.59 9.23
CA ASN A 17 3.33 -7.60 10.68
C ASN A 17 3.12 -6.17 11.22
N ASP A 18 2.84 -6.05 12.52
CA ASP A 18 2.53 -4.75 13.14
C ASP A 18 3.72 -3.77 13.13
N ILE A 19 4.96 -4.27 13.15
CA ILE A 19 6.17 -3.43 13.10
C ILE A 19 6.32 -2.78 11.73
N GLU A 20 6.15 -3.56 10.65
CA GLU A 20 6.20 -3.05 9.27
C GLU A 20 5.12 -1.98 9.02
N ILE A 21 3.92 -2.17 9.60
CA ILE A 21 2.83 -1.19 9.47
C ILE A 21 3.12 0.08 10.29
N GLN A 22 3.66 -0.07 11.51
CA GLN A 22 4.03 1.07 12.35
C GLN A 22 5.12 1.92 11.70
N GLU A 23 6.07 1.29 11.02
CA GLU A 23 7.13 2.01 10.29
C GLU A 23 6.54 2.95 9.22
N ILE A 24 5.53 2.51 8.47
CA ILE A 24 4.82 3.39 7.52
C ILE A 24 4.22 4.60 8.25
N GLU A 25 3.48 4.36 9.34
CA GLU A 25 2.82 5.44 10.08
C GLU A 25 3.83 6.44 10.66
N ASP A 26 4.98 5.93 11.12
CA ASP A 26 6.08 6.73 11.66
C ASP A 26 6.82 7.53 10.58
N VAL A 27 7.05 6.95 9.39
CA VAL A 27 7.72 7.64 8.27
C VAL A 27 6.78 8.69 7.65
N MET A 28 5.55 8.29 7.36
CA MET A 28 4.56 9.14 6.70
C MET A 28 3.92 10.17 7.62
N LYS A 29 4.07 10.03 8.94
CA LYS A 29 3.41 10.87 9.96
C LYS A 29 1.89 10.88 9.83
N VAL A 30 1.31 9.74 9.44
CA VAL A 30 -0.13 9.52 9.23
C VAL A 30 -0.53 8.20 9.88
N GLU A 31 -1.69 8.16 10.54
CA GLU A 31 -2.29 6.88 10.96
C GLU A 31 -3.04 6.25 9.78
N LEU A 32 -2.69 5.01 9.44
CA LEU A 32 -3.37 4.28 8.38
C LEU A 32 -4.77 3.86 8.84
N PRO A 33 -5.79 3.95 7.97
CA PRO A 33 -7.11 3.42 8.28
C PRO A 33 -7.04 1.93 8.64
N ASN A 34 -7.80 1.49 9.65
CA ASN A 34 -7.83 0.09 10.09
C ASN A 34 -8.11 -0.89 8.95
N VAL A 35 -8.94 -0.51 7.98
CA VAL A 35 -9.23 -1.34 6.79
C VAL A 35 -7.99 -1.57 5.92
N HIS A 36 -7.08 -0.60 5.82
CA HIS A 36 -5.83 -0.73 5.08
C HIS A 36 -4.81 -1.55 5.89
N LYS A 37 -4.72 -1.33 7.21
CA LYS A 37 -3.92 -2.19 8.10
C LYS A 37 -4.36 -3.66 8.04
N ASP A 38 -5.66 -3.92 8.04
CA ASP A 38 -6.23 -5.26 7.88
C ASP A 38 -5.91 -5.86 6.50
N LEU A 39 -5.86 -5.04 5.45
CA LEU A 39 -5.47 -5.47 4.11
C LEU A 39 -4.00 -5.91 4.08
N LEU A 40 -3.09 -5.08 4.61
CA LEU A 40 -1.65 -5.39 4.71
C LEU A 40 -1.39 -6.67 5.52
N LYS A 41 -2.12 -6.85 6.64
CA LYS A 41 -2.09 -8.09 7.45
C LYS A 41 -2.68 -9.31 6.74
N TYR A 42 -3.55 -9.10 5.76
CA TYR A 42 -4.09 -10.17 4.92
C TYR A 42 -3.16 -10.51 3.75
N THR A 43 -2.54 -9.49 3.14
CA THR A 43 -1.58 -9.54 2.04
C THR A 43 -0.80 -8.21 2.01
N ASN A 44 0.53 -8.25 2.12
CA ASN A 44 1.37 -7.04 2.13
C ASN A 44 1.50 -6.47 0.71
N GLY A 45 0.45 -5.80 0.24
CA GLY A 45 0.25 -5.51 -1.17
C GLY A 45 -0.19 -6.74 -1.97
N PHE A 46 -0.59 -6.53 -3.21
CA PHE A 46 -0.93 -7.59 -4.18
C PHE A 46 -0.88 -7.04 -5.61
N SER A 47 -0.92 -7.92 -6.60
CA SER A 47 -1.13 -7.53 -8.00
C SER A 47 -2.22 -8.35 -8.67
N ILE A 48 -2.79 -7.80 -9.75
CA ILE A 48 -3.79 -8.48 -10.58
C ILE A 48 -3.31 -8.47 -12.03
N GLY A 49 -3.01 -9.66 -12.56
CA GLY A 49 -2.83 -9.86 -14.01
C GLY A 49 -1.78 -8.98 -14.71
N GLY A 50 -0.87 -8.33 -13.96
CA GLY A 50 0.22 -7.50 -14.48
C GLY A 50 -0.14 -6.04 -14.79
N GLY A 51 -1.33 -5.55 -14.43
CA GLY A 51 -1.77 -4.17 -14.74
C GLY A 51 -2.26 -3.35 -13.55
N LEU A 52 -2.50 -3.97 -12.41
CA LEU A 52 -2.85 -3.28 -11.16
C LEU A 52 -1.96 -3.82 -10.05
N ILE A 53 -1.40 -2.91 -9.27
CA ILE A 53 -0.63 -3.19 -8.07
C ILE A 53 -1.34 -2.49 -6.91
N ILE A 54 -1.24 -3.05 -5.71
CA ILE A 54 -1.45 -2.30 -4.48
C ILE A 54 -0.15 -2.48 -3.71
N TYR A 55 0.46 -1.38 -3.32
CA TYR A 55 1.76 -1.35 -2.68
C TYR A 55 1.79 -2.18 -1.39
N GLY A 56 2.90 -2.88 -1.19
CA GLY A 56 3.25 -3.40 0.12
C GLY A 56 3.92 -2.32 0.98
N THR A 57 4.28 -2.65 2.21
CA THR A 57 4.91 -1.74 3.18
C THR A 57 6.14 -1.04 2.62
N ASP A 58 7.02 -1.79 1.97
CA ASP A 58 8.28 -1.27 1.43
C ASP A 58 8.02 -0.33 0.24
N ASP A 59 7.12 -0.73 -0.67
CA ASP A 59 6.70 0.08 -1.81
C ASP A 59 6.00 1.36 -1.36
N ILE A 60 5.18 1.31 -0.29
CA ILE A 60 4.53 2.50 0.27
C ILE A 60 5.59 3.50 0.70
N ILE A 61 6.61 3.08 1.45
CA ILE A 61 7.68 3.99 1.89
C ILE A 61 8.45 4.54 0.69
N GLU A 62 8.97 3.66 -0.19
CA GLU A 62 9.81 4.07 -1.33
C GLU A 62 9.06 5.01 -2.29
N ARG A 63 7.82 4.67 -2.63
CA ARG A 63 7.04 5.43 -3.63
C ARG A 63 6.55 6.75 -3.08
N ASN A 64 6.12 6.80 -1.82
CA ASN A 64 5.71 8.07 -1.23
C ASN A 64 6.89 9.03 -1.05
N GLU A 65 8.10 8.53 -0.77
CA GLU A 65 9.33 9.33 -0.80
C GLU A 65 9.65 9.81 -2.21
N THR A 66 9.63 8.90 -3.20
CA THR A 66 9.92 9.22 -4.61
C THR A 66 9.00 10.30 -5.17
N TRP A 67 7.72 10.29 -4.78
CA TRP A 67 6.72 11.27 -5.23
C TRP A 67 6.63 12.50 -4.32
N GLU A 68 7.46 12.60 -3.29
CA GLU A 68 7.47 13.69 -2.31
C GLU A 68 6.06 13.94 -1.74
N VAL A 69 5.30 12.87 -1.45
CA VAL A 69 3.88 12.95 -1.05
C VAL A 69 3.71 13.79 0.20
N THR A 70 4.64 13.71 1.15
CA THR A 70 4.63 14.52 2.38
C THR A 70 4.72 16.02 2.09
N GLU A 71 5.38 16.43 1.01
CA GLU A 71 5.52 17.84 0.61
C GLU A 71 4.27 18.32 -0.16
N TYR A 72 3.85 17.58 -1.19
CA TYR A 72 2.80 18.05 -2.10
C TYR A 72 1.38 17.60 -1.73
N ALA A 73 1.25 16.57 -0.90
CA ALA A 73 -0.02 15.98 -0.48
C ALA A 73 0.02 15.52 0.98
N ASN A 74 0.49 16.42 1.87
CA ASN A 74 0.57 16.15 3.30
C ASN A 74 -0.75 15.59 3.87
N GLY A 75 -0.66 14.53 4.68
CA GLY A 75 -1.80 13.81 5.24
C GLY A 75 -2.37 12.70 4.35
N TYR A 76 -1.83 12.50 3.14
CA TYR A 76 -2.16 11.39 2.25
C TYR A 76 -1.01 10.38 2.19
N VAL A 77 -1.36 9.15 1.80
CA VAL A 77 -0.42 8.06 1.54
C VAL A 77 -0.82 7.42 0.21
N ALA A 78 0.08 7.44 -0.75
CA ALA A 78 -0.07 6.75 -2.03
C ALA A 78 -0.02 5.24 -1.82
N ILE A 79 -0.93 4.53 -2.49
CA ILE A 79 -1.08 3.06 -2.36
C ILE A 79 -1.02 2.32 -3.70
N ASP A 80 -0.97 3.05 -4.82
CA ASP A 80 -0.80 2.53 -6.18
C ASP A 80 -0.34 3.64 -7.14
N ASP A 81 0.22 3.25 -8.30
CA ASP A 81 0.42 4.11 -9.45
C ASP A 81 0.12 3.38 -10.76
N ASP A 82 -0.31 4.12 -11.78
CA ASP A 82 -0.64 3.52 -13.09
C ASP A 82 0.58 3.26 -13.99
N GLY A 83 1.80 3.44 -13.50
CA GLY A 83 3.03 3.32 -14.26
C GLY A 83 3.24 4.44 -15.31
N SER A 84 2.30 5.39 -15.42
CA SER A 84 2.32 6.49 -16.39
C SER A 84 2.39 7.88 -15.73
N GLY A 85 2.68 7.91 -14.43
CA GLY A 85 2.89 9.12 -13.64
C GLY A 85 1.67 9.59 -12.85
N LYS A 86 0.58 8.81 -12.82
CA LYS A 86 -0.55 9.07 -11.94
C LYS A 86 -0.47 8.20 -10.68
N VAL A 87 -0.57 8.86 -9.54
CA VAL A 87 -0.52 8.25 -8.21
C VAL A 87 -1.92 8.27 -7.59
N PHE A 88 -2.28 7.21 -6.87
CA PHE A 88 -3.57 7.04 -6.18
C PHE A 88 -3.42 6.92 -4.67
#